data_AF-A0A955A055-F1
#
_entry.id   AF-A0A955A055-F1
#
_cell.length_a   1.000
_cell.length_b   1.000
_cell.length_c   1.000
_cell.angle_alpha   90.00
_cell.angle_beta   90.00
_cell.angle_gamma   90.00
#
_symmetry.space_group_name_H-M   'P 1'
#
loop_
_entity.id
_entity.type
_entity.pdbx_description
1 polymer ?
#
loop_
_entity_poly.entity_id
_entity_poly.type
_entity_poly.pdbx_seq_one_letter_code
_entity_poly.pdbx_strand_id
1 'polypeptide(L)'
;MDRFEHILESITKAFGDLSKPHYGFMEQQQKKLLLHPIISELISRFILTNDTDLNADHSLHLRVGKKNLGQAQASVQWADYAVRLSFVHPWAAVFRISKQSGWYEEVIEPSTPGISRDDMEMLDVLEIHGFKLLTRSELQRPIQMRLFDTSPEDIRVYHALVADEPIRPSPFSG
;
A
#
# COMPACT_ATOMS: atom_id res chain seq x y z
N MET A 1 -13.42 6.24 19.40
CA MET A 1 -12.03 5.87 19.18
C MET A 1 -11.59 6.58 17.92
N ASP A 2 -10.54 7.40 18.00
CA ASP A 2 -9.96 8.09 16.84
C ASP A 2 -9.46 7.06 15.83
N ARG A 3 -9.54 7.37 14.54
CA ARG A 3 -9.15 6.44 13.48
C ARG A 3 -7.66 6.09 13.55
N PHE A 4 -6.83 7.05 13.97
CA PHE A 4 -5.42 6.80 14.20
C PHE A 4 -5.14 5.94 15.43
N GLU A 5 -5.92 6.06 16.51
CA GLU A 5 -5.79 5.14 17.66
C GLU A 5 -5.99 3.70 17.21
N HIS A 6 -6.97 3.46 16.32
CA HIS A 6 -7.22 2.12 15.77
C HIS A 6 -6.08 1.63 14.84
N ILE A 7 -5.47 2.53 14.08
CA ILE A 7 -4.27 2.22 13.28
C ILE A 7 -3.11 1.83 14.21
N LEU A 8 -2.84 2.64 15.23
CA LEU A 8 -1.75 2.41 16.18
C LEU A 8 -1.95 1.11 16.96
N GLU A 9 -3.18 0.84 17.43
CA GLU A 9 -3.53 -0.43 18.08
C GLU A 9 -3.28 -1.62 17.15
N SER A 10 -3.65 -1.52 15.87
CA SER A 10 -3.38 -2.57 14.88
C SER A 10 -1.88 -2.83 14.73
N ILE A 11 -1.08 -1.77 14.61
CA ILE A 11 0.38 -1.81 14.52
C ILE A 11 0.98 -2.47 15.78
N THR A 12 0.66 -1.96 16.97
CA THR A 12 1.15 -2.50 18.24
C THR A 12 0.76 -3.96 18.43
N LYS A 13 -0.47 -4.34 18.07
CA LYS A 13 -0.93 -5.73 18.17
C LYS A 13 -0.15 -6.68 17.27
N ALA A 14 0.22 -6.25 16.07
CA ALA A 14 0.93 -7.09 15.10
C ALA A 14 2.43 -7.18 15.40
N PHE A 15 3.08 -6.04 15.69
CA PHE A 15 4.53 -5.97 15.90
C PHE A 15 4.95 -6.22 17.35
N GLY A 16 4.03 -6.10 18.32
CA GLY A 16 4.33 -6.17 19.74
C GLY A 16 4.98 -4.89 20.28
N ASP A 17 6.11 -5.04 20.97
CA ASP A 17 6.90 -3.91 21.45
C ASP A 17 7.51 -3.15 20.28
N LEU A 18 7.04 -1.92 20.02
CA LEU A 18 7.50 -1.11 18.89
C LEU A 18 8.95 -0.63 19.01
N SER A 19 9.58 -0.74 20.20
CA SER A 19 11.02 -0.51 20.36
C SER A 19 11.86 -1.71 19.93
N LYS A 20 11.25 -2.90 19.83
CA LYS A 20 11.82 -4.18 19.39
C LYS A 20 10.79 -4.97 18.57
N PRO A 21 10.34 -4.43 17.42
CA PRO A 21 9.24 -5.00 16.67
C PRO A 21 9.56 -6.40 16.16
N HIS A 22 8.56 -7.29 16.18
CA HIS A 22 8.68 -8.66 15.68
C HIS A 22 8.09 -8.79 14.27
N TYR A 23 8.90 -9.25 13.32
CA TYR A 23 8.54 -9.34 11.89
C TYR A 23 8.17 -10.75 11.41
N GLY A 24 8.29 -11.77 12.26
CA GLY A 24 8.10 -13.17 11.87
C GLY A 24 6.69 -13.54 11.36
N PHE A 25 5.72 -12.63 11.45
CA PHE A 25 4.37 -12.84 10.90
C PHE A 25 4.27 -12.54 9.40
N MET A 26 5.20 -11.77 8.81
CA MET A 26 5.04 -11.17 7.48
C MET A 26 4.91 -12.21 6.36
N GLU A 27 5.78 -13.22 6.35
CA GLU A 27 5.74 -14.28 5.32
C GLU A 27 4.39 -15.02 5.31
N GLN A 28 3.83 -15.28 6.50
CA GLN A 28 2.53 -15.93 6.61
C GLN A 28 1.40 -15.01 6.09
N GLN A 29 1.47 -13.71 6.37
CA GLN A 29 0.47 -12.75 5.90
C GLN A 29 0.55 -12.54 4.38
N GLN A 30 1.75 -12.48 3.80
CA GLN A 30 1.91 -12.42 2.35
C GLN A 30 1.24 -13.62 1.67
N LYS A 31 1.49 -14.85 2.15
CA LYS A 31 0.83 -16.06 1.61
C LYS A 31 -0.69 -16.00 1.73
N LYS A 32 -1.21 -15.51 2.86
CA LYS A 32 -2.67 -15.33 3.05
C LYS A 32 -3.26 -14.31 2.09
N LEU A 33 -2.63 -13.16 1.91
CA LEU A 33 -3.11 -12.11 1.01
C LEU A 33 -3.06 -12.55 -0.45
N LEU A 34 -2.03 -13.27 -0.88
CA LEU A 34 -1.94 -13.81 -2.25
C LEU A 34 -3.07 -14.78 -2.61
N LEU A 35 -3.65 -15.45 -1.60
CA LEU A 35 -4.80 -16.35 -1.75
C LEU A 35 -6.14 -15.66 -1.45
N HIS A 36 -6.12 -14.38 -1.09
CA HIS A 36 -7.33 -13.65 -0.75
C HIS A 36 -8.18 -13.42 -2.03
N PRO A 37 -9.52 -13.55 -1.96
CA PRO A 37 -10.40 -13.38 -3.13
C PRO A 37 -10.22 -12.07 -3.89
N ILE A 38 -9.76 -11.01 -3.21
CA ILE A 38 -9.43 -9.73 -3.84
C ILE A 38 -8.41 -9.86 -4.97
N ILE A 39 -7.44 -10.77 -4.86
CA ILE A 39 -6.40 -10.94 -5.87
C ILE A 39 -7.01 -11.47 -7.16
N SER A 40 -7.92 -12.44 -7.06
CA SER A 40 -8.65 -12.96 -8.22
C SER A 40 -9.53 -11.87 -8.86
N GLU A 41 -10.20 -11.06 -8.05
CA GLU A 41 -11.02 -9.95 -8.53
C GLU A 41 -10.18 -8.89 -9.27
N LEU A 42 -9.04 -8.50 -8.69
CA LEU A 42 -8.11 -7.55 -9.29
C LEU A 42 -7.50 -8.08 -10.60
N ILE A 43 -7.14 -9.37 -10.69
CA ILE A 43 -6.62 -9.99 -11.93
C ILE A 43 -7.69 -10.01 -13.04
N SER A 44 -8.97 -10.14 -12.68
CA SER A 44 -10.05 -10.17 -13.67
C SER A 44 -10.18 -8.82 -14.40
N ARG A 45 -9.95 -7.71 -13.67
CA ARG A 45 -10.13 -6.33 -14.11
C ARG A 45 -8.83 -5.68 -14.62
N PHE A 46 -7.69 -6.03 -14.04
CA PHE A 46 -6.41 -5.37 -14.25
C PHE A 46 -5.27 -6.35 -14.58
N ILE A 47 -4.16 -5.81 -15.09
CA ILE A 47 -2.88 -6.54 -15.17
C ILE A 47 -2.17 -6.34 -13.84
N LEU A 48 -1.86 -7.44 -13.13
CA LEU A 48 -1.16 -7.39 -11.84
C LEU A 48 0.24 -7.99 -11.93
N THR A 49 1.18 -7.31 -11.28
CA THR A 49 2.52 -7.83 -10.99
C THR A 49 2.77 -7.71 -9.49
N ASN A 50 3.17 -8.80 -8.83
CA ASN A 50 3.63 -8.75 -7.45
C ASN A 50 5.11 -8.37 -7.41
N ASP A 51 5.45 -7.25 -6.78
CA ASP A 51 6.80 -6.73 -6.62
C ASP A 51 7.29 -6.71 -5.17
N THR A 52 6.65 -7.50 -4.29
CA THR A 52 6.97 -7.52 -2.85
C THR A 52 8.36 -8.08 -2.56
N ASP A 53 9.18 -7.32 -1.84
CA ASP A 53 10.42 -7.74 -1.19
C ASP A 53 10.24 -7.70 0.34
N LEU A 54 10.13 -8.87 0.98
CA LEU A 54 9.91 -8.97 2.43
C LEU A 54 11.08 -8.43 3.28
N ASN A 55 12.22 -8.06 2.68
CA ASN A 55 13.29 -7.39 3.40
C ASN A 55 13.02 -5.88 3.57
N ALA A 56 12.19 -5.29 2.71
CA ALA A 56 11.88 -3.86 2.70
C ALA A 56 10.39 -3.56 2.89
N ASP A 57 9.51 -4.53 2.58
CA ASP A 57 8.08 -4.32 2.48
C ASP A 57 7.32 -4.89 3.67
N HIS A 58 6.46 -4.06 4.26
CA HIS A 58 5.55 -4.42 5.35
C HIS A 58 4.10 -4.62 4.86
N SER A 59 3.93 -4.77 3.54
CA SER A 59 2.67 -5.01 2.86
C SER A 59 2.88 -5.90 1.63
N LEU A 60 1.79 -6.40 1.05
CA LEU A 60 1.81 -6.98 -0.28
C LEU A 60 1.84 -5.84 -1.31
N HIS A 61 2.92 -5.79 -2.08
CA HIS A 61 3.16 -4.81 -3.12
C HIS A 61 2.69 -5.35 -4.48
N LEU A 62 1.63 -4.74 -5.02
CA LEU A 62 1.08 -5.03 -6.35
C LEU A 62 1.23 -3.82 -7.26
N ARG A 63 1.87 -4.00 -8.41
CA ARG A 63 1.78 -3.07 -9.55
C ARG A 63 0.58 -3.41 -10.41
N VAL A 64 -0.19 -2.39 -10.78
CA VAL A 64 -1.45 -2.55 -11.51
C VAL A 64 -1.40 -1.75 -12.81
N GLY A 65 -1.55 -2.44 -13.94
CA GLY A 65 -1.73 -1.84 -15.26
C GLY A 65 -3.16 -2.00 -15.76
N LYS A 66 -3.62 -1.07 -16.61
CA LYS A 66 -4.93 -1.16 -17.26
C LYS A 66 -4.97 -2.27 -18.31
N LYS A 67 -6.09 -2.99 -18.35
CA LYS A 67 -6.36 -4.01 -19.36
C LYS A 67 -7.06 -3.37 -20.55
N ASN A 68 -6.30 -2.99 -21.59
CA ASN A 68 -6.89 -2.48 -22.82
C ASN A 68 -7.50 -3.63 -23.65
N LEU A 69 -8.80 -3.86 -23.50
CA LEU A 69 -9.54 -4.96 -24.15
C LEU A 69 -9.70 -4.84 -25.68
N GLY A 70 -8.98 -3.93 -26.35
CA GLY A 70 -9.14 -3.64 -27.78
C GLY A 70 -7.88 -3.70 -28.65
N GLN A 71 -6.70 -3.92 -28.08
CA GLN A 71 -5.45 -4.01 -28.85
C GLN A 71 -4.82 -5.39 -28.65
N ALA A 72 -4.81 -6.18 -29.73
CA ALA A 72 -4.28 -7.55 -29.79
C ALA A 72 -2.74 -7.66 -29.61
N GLN A 73 -2.09 -6.57 -29.23
CA GLN A 73 -0.71 -6.54 -28.77
C GLN A 73 -0.68 -5.62 -27.56
N ALA A 74 -0.83 -6.21 -26.37
CA ALA A 74 -0.58 -5.54 -25.12
C ALA A 74 0.91 -5.19 -25.05
N SER A 75 1.30 -4.04 -25.59
CA SER A 75 2.47 -3.36 -25.05
C SER A 75 2.14 -3.12 -23.58
N VAL A 76 2.96 -3.70 -22.70
CA VAL A 76 2.84 -3.53 -21.25
C VAL A 76 3.00 -2.04 -20.99
N GLN A 77 1.90 -1.30 -20.92
CA GLN A 77 1.92 0.03 -20.35
C GLN A 77 2.37 -0.16 -18.91
N TRP A 78 3.49 0.50 -18.59
CA TRP A 78 4.08 0.48 -17.27
C TRP A 78 2.98 0.86 -16.27
N ALA A 79 2.84 0.05 -15.22
CA ALA A 79 1.72 0.09 -14.28
C ALA A 79 1.27 1.53 -13.93
N ASP A 80 -0.02 1.80 -14.05
CA ASP A 80 -0.60 3.11 -13.71
C ASP A 80 -0.72 3.28 -12.18
N TYR A 81 -0.74 2.18 -11.43
CA TYR A 81 -0.94 2.18 -9.98
C TYR A 81 0.00 1.23 -9.23
N ALA A 82 0.23 1.56 -7.97
CA ALA A 82 0.69 0.62 -6.95
C ALA A 82 -0.41 0.45 -5.90
N VAL A 83 -0.82 -0.80 -5.66
CA VAL A 83 -1.70 -1.17 -4.55
C VAL A 83 -0.84 -1.85 -3.48
N ARG A 84 -1.01 -1.40 -2.24
CA ARG A 84 -0.28 -1.90 -1.07
C ARG A 84 -1.28 -2.43 -0.06
N LEU A 85 -1.30 -3.75 0.16
CA LEU A 85 -2.21 -4.40 1.12
C LEU A 85 -1.43 -4.75 2.39
N SER A 86 -1.74 -4.11 3.50
CA SER A 86 -0.95 -4.26 4.72
C SER A 86 -0.95 -5.69 5.25
N PHE A 87 0.19 -6.14 5.77
CA PHE A 87 0.26 -7.37 6.56
C PHE A 87 -0.34 -7.19 7.96
N VAL A 88 -0.60 -5.95 8.36
CA VAL A 88 -1.15 -5.57 9.67
C VAL A 88 -2.59 -5.12 9.47
N HIS A 89 -3.57 -5.96 9.84
CA HIS A 89 -5.00 -5.64 9.70
C HIS A 89 -5.38 -5.38 8.21
N PRO A 90 -6.66 -5.41 7.79
CA PRO A 90 -7.04 -5.09 6.41
C PRO A 90 -6.95 -3.58 6.13
N TRP A 91 -5.75 -3.00 6.17
CA TRP A 91 -5.47 -1.66 5.66
C TRP A 91 -4.94 -1.75 4.23
N ALA A 92 -5.29 -0.79 3.38
CA ALA A 92 -4.77 -0.69 2.03
C ALA A 92 -4.41 0.74 1.67
N ALA A 93 -3.41 0.91 0.82
CA ALA A 93 -3.09 2.19 0.20
C ALA A 93 -2.98 2.01 -1.31
N VAL A 94 -3.46 2.99 -2.07
CA VAL A 94 -3.35 3.03 -3.52
C VAL A 94 -2.55 4.25 -3.91
N PHE A 95 -1.55 4.05 -4.75
CA PHE A 95 -0.65 5.10 -5.23
C PHE A 95 -0.75 5.21 -6.74
N ARG A 96 -0.77 6.44 -7.24
CA ARG A 96 -0.55 6.71 -8.67
C ARG A 96 0.94 6.67 -8.95
N ILE A 97 1.34 5.97 -10.01
CA ILE A 97 2.73 5.92 -10.45
C ILE A 97 2.94 6.95 -11.57
N SER A 98 3.96 7.78 -11.41
CA SER A 98 4.40 8.73 -12.43
C SER A 98 4.89 7.99 -13.68
N LYS A 99 4.30 8.28 -14.84
CA LYS A 99 4.75 7.70 -16.12
C LYS A 99 6.14 8.16 -16.54
N GLN A 100 6.58 9.32 -16.05
CA GLN A 100 7.88 9.91 -16.40
C GLN A 100 9.00 9.34 -15.53
N SER A 101 8.74 9.13 -14.24
CA SER A 101 9.78 8.77 -13.28
C SER A 101 9.68 7.34 -12.75
N GLY A 102 8.54 6.67 -12.91
CA GLY A 102 8.28 5.34 -12.35
C GLY A 102 8.06 5.32 -10.84
N TRP A 103 8.07 6.49 -10.20
CA TRP A 103 7.91 6.68 -8.76
C TRP A 103 6.46 6.99 -8.36
N TYR A 104 6.15 6.89 -7.08
CA TYR A 104 4.82 7.25 -6.56
C TYR A 104 4.65 8.77 -6.58
N GLU A 105 3.60 9.24 -7.22
CA GLU A 105 3.29 10.67 -7.31
C GLU A 105 2.29 11.11 -6.23
N GLU A 106 1.31 10.27 -5.95
CA GLU A 106 0.15 10.64 -5.14
C GLU A 106 -0.51 9.41 -4.51
N VAL A 107 -1.02 9.56 -3.28
CA VAL A 107 -1.94 8.61 -2.66
C VAL A 107 -3.34 8.89 -3.20
N ILE A 108 -3.97 7.88 -3.79
CA ILE A 108 -5.32 7.99 -4.35
C ILE A 108 -6.32 7.76 -3.21
N GLU A 109 -7.19 8.74 -3.01
CA GLU A 109 -8.28 8.78 -2.04
C GLU A 109 -9.57 9.20 -2.76
N PRO A 110 -10.77 8.91 -2.23
CA PRO A 110 -12.02 9.37 -2.83
C PRO A 110 -12.09 10.89 -3.06
N SER A 111 -11.36 11.67 -2.25
CA SER A 111 -11.26 13.13 -2.35
C SER A 111 -10.12 13.63 -3.25
N THR A 112 -9.32 12.75 -3.86
CA THR A 112 -8.21 13.15 -4.73
C THR A 112 -8.72 13.94 -5.94
N PRO A 113 -8.20 15.16 -6.20
CA PRO A 113 -8.59 15.94 -7.37
C PRO A 113 -8.32 15.18 -8.68
N GLY A 114 -9.31 15.15 -9.57
CA GLY A 114 -9.18 14.48 -10.87
C GLY A 114 -9.18 12.96 -10.79
N ILE A 115 -9.75 12.37 -9.72
CA ILE A 115 -9.92 10.93 -9.60
C ILE A 115 -10.66 10.35 -10.80
N SER A 116 -10.08 9.31 -11.41
CA SER A 116 -10.66 8.66 -12.59
C SER A 116 -11.71 7.62 -12.21
N ARG A 117 -12.50 7.14 -13.18
CA ARG A 117 -13.44 6.02 -12.96
C ARG A 117 -12.70 4.75 -12.53
N ASP A 118 -11.54 4.49 -13.13
CA ASP A 118 -10.73 3.31 -12.82
C ASP A 118 -10.13 3.42 -11.41
N ASP A 119 -9.79 4.65 -10.98
CA ASP A 119 -9.32 4.92 -9.63
C ASP A 119 -10.42 4.58 -8.62
N MET A 120 -11.63 5.08 -8.84
CA MET A 120 -12.80 4.76 -8.00
C MET A 120 -13.10 3.26 -7.99
N GLU A 121 -13.04 2.60 -9.15
CA GLU A 121 -13.25 1.15 -9.24
C GLU A 121 -12.23 0.35 -8.43
N MET A 122 -10.96 0.77 -8.43
CA MET A 122 -9.92 0.17 -7.59
C MET A 122 -10.23 0.34 -6.10
N LEU A 123 -10.60 1.55 -5.69
CA LEU A 123 -10.97 1.86 -4.31
C LEU A 123 -12.19 1.01 -3.87
N ASP A 124 -13.22 0.94 -4.70
CA ASP A 124 -14.44 0.18 -4.44
C ASP A 124 -14.14 -1.31 -4.27
N VAL A 125 -13.31 -1.90 -5.13
CA VAL A 125 -12.90 -3.32 -5.01
C VAL A 125 -12.23 -3.58 -3.67
N LEU A 126 -11.33 -2.71 -3.23
CA LEU A 126 -10.65 -2.84 -1.94
C LEU A 126 -11.66 -2.81 -0.79
N GLU A 127 -12.57 -1.84 -0.77
CA GLU A 127 -13.56 -1.68 0.30
C GLU A 127 -14.58 -2.82 0.33
N ILE A 128 -15.07 -3.29 -0.83
CA ILE A 128 -15.98 -4.46 -0.92
C ILE A 128 -15.34 -5.70 -0.31
N HIS A 129 -14.03 -5.85 -0.46
CA HIS A 129 -13.25 -6.94 0.12
C HIS A 129 -12.79 -6.68 1.58
N GLY A 130 -13.32 -5.64 2.23
CA GLY A 130 -13.14 -5.36 3.65
C GLY A 130 -11.85 -4.60 3.99
N PHE A 131 -11.12 -4.09 3.00
CA PHE A 131 -9.98 -3.22 3.24
C PHE A 131 -10.42 -1.81 3.62
N LYS A 132 -9.70 -1.21 4.55
CA LYS A 132 -9.84 0.18 4.95
C LYS A 132 -8.75 0.99 4.24
N LEU A 133 -9.17 1.93 3.39
CA LEU A 133 -8.27 2.77 2.60
C LEU A 133 -7.57 3.80 3.49
N LEU A 134 -6.24 3.79 3.49
CA LEU A 134 -5.40 4.75 4.19
C LEU A 134 -5.30 6.04 3.39
N THR A 135 -5.45 7.17 4.07
CA THR A 135 -5.21 8.49 3.47
C THR A 135 -3.74 8.88 3.55
N ARG A 136 -3.34 9.86 2.75
CA ARG A 136 -2.05 10.55 2.82
C ARG A 136 -1.80 11.12 4.20
N SER A 137 -2.80 11.76 4.80
CA SER A 137 -2.66 12.36 6.13
C SER A 137 -2.43 11.28 7.20
N GLU A 138 -3.06 10.11 7.08
CA GLU A 138 -2.87 8.97 7.96
C GLU A 138 -1.49 8.36 7.82
N LEU A 139 -1.06 8.09 6.59
CA LEU A 139 0.26 7.55 6.26
C LEU A 139 1.39 8.45 6.77
N GLN A 140 1.14 9.77 6.84
CA GLN A 140 2.05 10.80 7.33
C GLN A 140 2.09 10.97 8.85
N ARG A 141 1.23 10.28 9.63
CA ARG A 141 1.25 10.47 11.08
C ARG A 141 2.49 9.82 11.69
N PRO A 142 3.22 10.52 12.57
CA PRO A 142 4.39 9.95 13.24
C PRO A 142 3.97 8.84 14.20
N ILE A 143 4.83 7.83 14.31
CA ILE A 143 4.68 6.74 15.28
C ILE A 143 6.04 6.48 15.94
N GLN A 144 6.01 6.02 17.19
CA GLN A 144 7.22 5.63 17.91
C GLN A 144 7.47 4.14 17.68
N MET A 145 8.16 3.82 16.59
CA MET A 145 8.63 2.49 16.25
C MET A 145 10.11 2.56 15.93
N ARG A 146 10.84 1.46 16.10
CA ARG A 146 12.24 1.36 15.71
C ARG A 146 12.37 0.55 14.43
N LEU A 147 13.00 1.15 13.41
CA LEU A 147 13.40 0.49 12.18
C LEU A 147 14.93 0.45 12.08
N PHE A 148 15.46 -0.35 11.15
CA PHE A 148 16.90 -0.54 11.03
C PHE A 148 17.57 0.66 10.32
N ASP A 149 16.98 1.12 9.21
CA ASP A 149 17.56 2.14 8.34
C ASP A 149 16.86 3.51 8.42
N THR A 150 15.83 3.65 9.26
CA THR A 150 15.04 4.87 9.38
C THR A 150 15.17 5.49 10.78
N SER A 151 15.50 6.78 10.83
CA SER A 151 15.61 7.54 12.09
C SER A 151 14.25 7.61 12.81
N PRO A 152 14.19 7.44 14.15
CA PRO A 152 12.94 7.44 14.90
C PRO A 152 12.01 8.63 14.64
N GLU A 153 12.57 9.82 14.42
CA GLU A 153 11.86 11.06 14.12
C GLU A 153 11.21 11.10 12.73
N ASP A 154 11.62 10.21 11.82
CA ASP A 154 11.12 10.12 10.44
C ASP A 154 10.11 8.98 10.28
N ILE A 155 9.99 8.11 11.28
CA ILE A 155 9.09 6.96 11.23
C ILE A 155 7.63 7.44 11.30
N ARG A 156 6.83 6.88 10.39
CA ARG A 156 5.41 7.20 10.18
C ARG A 156 4.58 5.92 10.09
N VAL A 157 3.26 6.05 10.13
CA VAL A 157 2.31 4.95 9.84
C VAL A 157 2.65 4.25 8.52
N TYR A 158 3.05 5.00 7.49
CA TYR A 158 3.51 4.43 6.23
C TYR A 158 4.58 3.35 6.44
N HIS A 159 5.56 3.62 7.30
CA HIS A 159 6.66 2.69 7.48
C HIS A 159 6.23 1.39 8.15
N ALA A 160 5.29 1.44 9.10
CA ALA A 160 4.75 0.24 9.73
C ALA A 160 3.81 -0.56 8.83
N LEU A 161 3.04 0.10 7.95
CA LEU A 161 1.97 -0.55 7.20
C LEU A 161 2.31 -0.85 5.74
N VAL A 162 3.34 -0.23 5.16
CA VAL A 162 3.64 -0.27 3.73
C VAL A 162 5.06 -0.78 3.44
N ALA A 163 6.10 -0.03 3.83
CA ALA A 163 7.51 -0.36 3.56
C ALA A 163 8.47 0.46 4.45
N ASP A 164 9.66 -0.06 4.77
CA ASP A 164 10.72 0.66 5.50
C ASP A 164 11.35 1.78 4.64
N GLU A 165 11.25 1.71 3.31
CA GLU A 165 11.76 2.78 2.44
C GLU A 165 10.78 3.95 2.30
N PRO A 166 11.23 5.22 2.37
CA PRO A 166 10.36 6.37 2.19
C PRO A 166 9.76 6.41 0.78
N ILE A 167 8.53 6.94 0.67
CA ILE A 167 7.93 7.29 -0.63
C ILE A 167 8.90 8.22 -1.38
N ARG A 168 9.23 7.92 -2.64
CA ARG A 168 10.01 8.80 -3.52
C ARG A 168 9.14 9.35 -4.67
N PRO A 169 9.40 10.58 -5.17
CA PRO A 169 10.18 11.63 -4.52
C PRO A 169 9.50 11.99 -3.19
N SER A 170 10.28 12.09 -2.11
CA SER A 170 9.70 12.25 -0.77
C SER A 170 8.93 13.58 -0.69
N PRO A 171 7.59 13.54 -0.52
CA PRO A 171 6.87 14.76 -0.17
C PRO A 171 7.13 15.15 1.30
N PHE A 172 7.96 14.39 2.02
CA PHE A 172 8.32 14.59 3.42
C PHE A 172 9.69 15.26 3.59
N SER A 173 10.46 15.41 2.52
CA SER A 173 11.64 16.29 2.47
C SER A 173 11.19 17.72 2.16
N GLY A 174 10.64 18.39 3.16
CA GLY A 174 10.32 19.81 3.17
C GLY A 174 10.90 20.47 4.40
#